data_AF-A0AAN9A6R1-F1
#
_entry.id   AF-A0AAN9A6R1-F1
#
_cell.length_a   1.000
_cell.length_b   1.000
_cell.length_c   1.000
_cell.angle_alpha   90.00
_cell.angle_beta   90.00
_cell.angle_gamma   90.00
#
_symmetry.space_group_name_H-M   'P 1'
#
loop_
_entity.id
_entity.type
_entity.pdbx_description
1 polymer ?
#
loop_
_entity_poly.entity_id
_entity_poly.type
_entity_poly.pdbx_seq_one_letter_code
_entity_poly.pdbx_strand_id
1 'polypeptide(L)'
;MSDCRPSPCAGKPCINGGTCLASVMASTFTCRCPASHTGIRCEVAVTEGCQKLQCPPKTTCRALPASSTLHCYPESPVDNFAPEESWPVADFSGEGYLSLPRSEGASEGLTLELWFLARSPHGMLLYGGQGLTHKGDFVSLNLATGYVQFRFDVGKGVVNLT
;
A
#
# COMPACT_ATOMS: atom_id res chain seq x y z
N MET A 1 -34.44 -11.93 18.15
CA MET A 1 -34.71 -11.73 16.72
C MET A 1 -33.37 -11.54 16.04
N SER A 2 -32.91 -12.53 15.28
CA SER A 2 -31.62 -12.51 14.60
C SER A 2 -31.71 -11.52 13.44
N ASP A 3 -30.83 -10.52 13.45
CA ASP A 3 -30.74 -9.52 12.39
C ASP A 3 -30.22 -10.19 11.10
N CYS A 4 -31.13 -10.43 10.14
CA CYS A 4 -30.81 -10.96 8.81
C CYS A 4 -30.24 -9.83 7.94
N ARG A 5 -29.09 -9.28 8.31
CA ARG A 5 -28.45 -8.25 7.49
C ARG A 5 -28.03 -8.87 6.15
N PRO A 6 -28.59 -8.44 5.00
CA PRO A 6 -28.26 -9.03 3.72
C PRO A 6 -26.78 -8.81 3.40
N SER A 7 -26.10 -9.88 2.98
CA SER A 7 -24.69 -9.81 2.60
C SER A 7 -24.49 -8.77 1.49
N PRO A 8 -23.43 -7.94 1.55
CA PRO A 8 -23.14 -6.98 0.50
C PRO A 8 -22.80 -7.65 -0.85
N CYS A 9 -22.54 -8.96 -0.86
CA CYS A 9 -22.37 -9.75 -2.08
C CYS A 9 -23.68 -10.32 -2.67
N ALA A 10 -24.81 -10.21 -1.97
CA ALA A 10 -26.09 -10.78 -2.43
C ALA A 10 -26.54 -10.19 -3.77
N GLY A 11 -26.24 -8.91 -4.02
CA GLY A 11 -26.53 -8.24 -5.28
C GLY A 11 -25.57 -8.56 -6.44
N LYS A 12 -24.63 -9.50 -6.26
CA LYS A 12 -23.56 -9.82 -7.23
C LYS A 12 -22.90 -8.56 -7.81
N PRO A 13 -22.32 -7.70 -6.97
CA PRO A 13 -21.81 -6.40 -7.41
C PRO A 13 -20.63 -6.51 -8.39
N CYS A 14 -19.81 -7.56 -8.29
CA CYS A 14 -18.66 -7.79 -9.16
C CYS A 14 -19.11 -8.32 -10.53
N ILE A 15 -18.66 -7.68 -11.61
CA ILE A 15 -18.97 -8.04 -12.99
C ILE A 15 -17.76 -8.69 -13.69
N ASN A 16 -17.92 -9.11 -14.95
CA ASN A 16 -16.86 -9.66 -15.80
C ASN A 16 -16.06 -10.83 -15.18
N GLY A 17 -16.74 -11.69 -14.40
CA GLY A 17 -16.12 -12.85 -13.75
C GLY A 17 -15.38 -12.54 -12.45
N GLY A 18 -15.54 -11.34 -11.88
CA GLY A 18 -14.99 -10.99 -10.57
C GLY A 18 -15.61 -11.80 -9.43
N THR A 19 -14.79 -12.19 -8.45
CA THR A 19 -15.25 -12.86 -7.23
C THR A 19 -15.59 -11.83 -6.15
N CYS A 20 -16.79 -11.89 -5.59
CA CYS A 20 -17.20 -10.99 -4.50
C CYS A 20 -16.76 -11.52 -3.13
N LEU A 21 -16.12 -10.67 -2.35
CA LEU A 21 -15.68 -10.93 -0.98
C LEU A 21 -16.42 -9.97 -0.04
N ALA A 22 -17.26 -10.49 0.84
CA ALA A 22 -17.98 -9.69 1.82
C ALA A 22 -17.07 -9.35 3.00
N SER A 23 -16.99 -8.07 3.36
CA SER A 23 -16.30 -7.63 4.58
C SER A 23 -17.20 -7.85 5.79
N VAL A 24 -16.77 -8.77 6.66
CA VAL A 24 -17.52 -9.16 7.87
C VAL A 24 -17.66 -7.98 8.85
N MET A 25 -16.68 -7.07 8.89
CA MET A 25 -16.63 -5.99 9.87
C MET A 25 -17.25 -4.67 9.37
N ALA A 26 -17.23 -4.41 8.06
CA ALA A 26 -17.56 -3.09 7.52
C ALA A 26 -18.87 -3.05 6.72
N SER A 27 -19.59 -4.17 6.58
CA SER A 27 -20.79 -4.27 5.71
C SER A 27 -20.55 -3.80 4.26
N THR A 28 -19.31 -3.90 3.81
CA THR A 28 -18.85 -3.54 2.47
C THR A 28 -18.47 -4.79 1.69
N PHE A 29 -18.26 -4.66 0.38
CA PHE A 29 -17.73 -5.74 -0.45
C PHE A 29 -16.41 -5.31 -1.11
N THR A 30 -15.59 -6.30 -1.44
CA THR A 30 -14.41 -6.14 -2.29
C THR A 30 -14.51 -7.12 -3.45
N CYS A 31 -14.20 -6.65 -4.66
CA CYS A 31 -14.15 -7.51 -5.84
C CYS A 31 -12.72 -7.96 -6.11
N ARG A 32 -12.52 -9.28 -6.21
CA ARG A 32 -11.28 -9.86 -6.76
C ARG A 32 -11.46 -10.03 -8.25
N CYS A 33 -10.87 -9.13 -9.03
CA CYS A 33 -10.99 -9.12 -10.48
C CYS A 33 -10.04 -10.12 -11.17
N PRO A 34 -10.44 -10.68 -12.32
CA PRO A 34 -9.53 -11.46 -13.16
C PRO A 34 -8.44 -10.55 -13.75
N ALA A 35 -7.34 -11.15 -14.23
CA ALA A 35 -6.20 -10.39 -14.79
C ALA A 35 -6.55 -9.48 -15.98
N SER A 36 -7.69 -9.70 -16.63
CA SER A 36 -8.18 -8.91 -17.77
C SER A 36 -9.00 -7.68 -17.36
N HIS A 37 -9.42 -7.54 -16.09
CA HIS A 37 -10.31 -6.47 -15.64
C HIS A 37 -9.83 -5.85 -14.32
N THR A 38 -10.18 -4.58 -14.12
CA THR A 38 -9.90 -3.80 -12.90
C THR A 38 -11.08 -2.87 -12.58
N GLY A 39 -10.98 -2.06 -11.54
CA GLY A 39 -12.07 -1.24 -11.00
C GLY A 39 -12.73 -1.86 -9.76
N ILE A 40 -13.60 -1.11 -9.10
CA ILE A 40 -14.22 -1.51 -7.82
C ILE A 40 -15.15 -2.71 -8.03
N ARG A 41 -15.71 -2.83 -9.24
CA ARG A 41 -16.65 -3.88 -9.66
C ARG A 41 -16.10 -4.71 -10.81
N CYS A 42 -14.83 -4.56 -11.18
CA CYS A 42 -14.22 -5.20 -12.36
C CYS A 42 -14.81 -4.71 -13.70
N GLU A 43 -15.21 -3.43 -13.74
CA GLU A 43 -15.87 -2.79 -14.87
C GLU A 43 -14.93 -2.29 -15.96
N VAL A 44 -13.63 -2.15 -15.67
CA VAL A 44 -12.65 -1.60 -16.60
C VAL A 44 -11.84 -2.74 -17.21
N ALA A 45 -11.88 -2.89 -18.53
CA ALA A 45 -10.96 -3.78 -19.23
C ALA A 45 -9.53 -3.24 -19.16
N VAL A 46 -8.58 -4.08 -18.78
CA VAL A 46 -7.16 -3.69 -18.64
C VAL A 46 -6.61 -3.18 -19.97
N THR A 47 -6.99 -3.80 -21.09
CA THR A 47 -6.59 -3.39 -22.44
C THR A 47 -7.01 -1.94 -22.76
N GLU A 48 -8.28 -1.60 -22.52
CA GLU A 48 -8.81 -0.25 -22.77
C GLU A 48 -8.22 0.79 -21.81
N GLY A 49 -8.06 0.44 -20.53
CA GLY A 49 -7.49 1.35 -19.55
C GLY A 49 -6.00 1.61 -19.81
N CYS A 50 -5.25 0.59 -20.21
CA CYS A 50 -3.84 0.73 -20.58
C CYS A 50 -3.63 1.49 -21.89
N GLN A 51 -4.57 1.42 -22.84
CA GLN A 51 -4.52 2.28 -24.03
C GLN A 51 -4.66 3.77 -23.69
N LYS A 52 -5.41 4.09 -22.63
CA LYS A 52 -5.58 5.48 -22.15
C LYS A 52 -4.43 5.94 -21.26
N LEU A 53 -3.76 5.02 -20.57
CA LEU A 53 -2.64 5.32 -19.69
C LEU A 53 -1.36 5.51 -20.50
N GLN A 54 -0.84 6.74 -20.52
CA GLN A 54 0.43 7.06 -21.17
C GLN A 54 1.60 6.58 -20.30
N CYS A 55 2.00 5.33 -20.51
CA CYS A 55 3.14 4.75 -19.82
C CYS A 55 4.48 5.21 -20.45
N PRO A 56 5.53 5.47 -19.65
CA PRO A 56 6.86 5.77 -20.16
C PRO A 56 7.43 4.64 -21.04
N PRO A 57 8.41 4.92 -21.93
CA PRO A 57 9.12 3.89 -22.68
C PRO A 57 9.74 2.83 -21.75
N LYS A 58 9.78 1.56 -22.19
CA LYS A 58 10.28 0.39 -21.42
C LYS A 58 9.48 0.06 -20.16
N THR A 59 8.18 0.37 -20.17
CA THR A 59 7.27 0.00 -19.10
C THR A 59 6.05 -0.71 -19.66
N THR A 60 5.49 -1.61 -18.85
CA THR A 60 4.31 -2.41 -19.17
C THR A 60 3.18 -2.03 -18.23
N CYS A 61 2.03 -1.71 -18.79
CA CYS A 61 0.82 -1.44 -18.02
C CYS A 61 0.17 -2.74 -17.57
N ARG A 62 -0.13 -2.87 -16.26
CA ARG A 62 -0.94 -3.96 -15.70
C ARG A 62 -1.78 -3.47 -14.51
N ALA A 63 -2.78 -4.25 -14.13
CA ALA A 63 -3.54 -4.03 -12.90
C ALA A 63 -2.69 -4.37 -11.67
N LEU A 64 -2.83 -3.57 -10.61
CA LEU A 64 -2.19 -3.85 -9.32
C LEU A 64 -2.83 -5.08 -8.65
N PRO A 65 -2.04 -6.02 -8.11
CA PRO A 65 -2.59 -7.08 -7.27
C PRO A 65 -3.25 -6.46 -6.03
N ALA A 66 -4.51 -6.81 -5.78
CA ALA A 66 -5.33 -6.28 -4.68
C ALA A 66 -5.75 -4.79 -4.75
N SER A 67 -5.48 -4.08 -5.84
CA SER A 67 -5.99 -2.71 -6.05
C SER A 67 -6.76 -2.60 -7.37
N SER A 68 -7.85 -1.84 -7.34
CA SER A 68 -8.74 -1.58 -8.48
C SER A 68 -8.16 -0.58 -9.50
N THR A 69 -6.83 -0.45 -9.59
CA THR A 69 -6.13 0.58 -10.36
C THR A 69 -5.08 0.00 -11.31
N LEU A 70 -4.74 0.76 -12.34
CA LEU A 70 -3.71 0.43 -13.32
C LEU A 70 -2.41 1.13 -12.97
N HIS A 71 -1.28 0.46 -13.24
CA HIS A 71 0.04 1.02 -13.00
C HIS A 71 1.02 0.61 -14.09
N CYS A 72 1.97 1.49 -14.42
CA CYS A 72 3.07 1.20 -15.32
C CYS A 72 4.20 0.54 -14.50
N TYR A 73 4.66 -0.62 -14.92
CA TYR A 73 5.78 -1.31 -14.29
C TYR A 73 6.96 -1.28 -15.25
N PRO A 74 8.20 -1.03 -14.78
CA PRO A 74 9.35 -1.20 -15.63
C PRO A 74 9.38 -2.65 -16.15
N GLU A 75 9.69 -2.82 -17.43
CA GLU A 75 10.05 -4.14 -17.95
C GLU A 75 11.29 -4.60 -17.18
N SER A 76 11.12 -5.54 -16.25
CA SER A 76 12.27 -6.20 -15.64
C SER A 76 13.10 -6.77 -16.78
N PRO A 77 14.43 -6.57 -16.80
CA PRO A 77 15.29 -7.40 -17.62
C PRO A 77 14.90 -8.84 -17.31
N VAL A 78 14.59 -9.61 -18.34
CA VAL A 78 14.42 -11.06 -18.23
C VAL A 78 15.81 -11.64 -17.99
N ASP A 79 16.38 -11.38 -16.81
CA ASP A 79 17.41 -12.25 -16.27
C ASP A 79 16.67 -13.39 -15.59
N ASN A 80 17.01 -14.61 -16.04
CA ASN A 80 16.46 -15.88 -15.58
C ASN A 80 16.88 -16.20 -14.13
N PHE A 81 16.65 -15.28 -13.20
CA PHE A 81 16.85 -15.43 -11.78
C PHE A 81 15.61 -14.87 -11.07
N ALA A 82 14.48 -15.57 -11.22
CA ALA A 82 13.51 -15.59 -10.13
C ALA A 82 14.01 -16.69 -9.18
N PRO A 83 14.66 -16.37 -8.06
CA PRO A 83 14.60 -17.30 -6.95
C PRO A 83 13.13 -17.36 -6.52
N GLU A 84 12.63 -18.57 -6.32
CA GLU A 84 11.42 -18.84 -5.56
C GLU A 84 11.38 -17.92 -4.33
N GLU A 85 10.23 -17.29 -4.07
CA GLU A 85 10.00 -16.37 -2.94
C GLU A 85 10.69 -14.99 -2.96
N SER A 86 10.90 -14.38 -4.13
CA SER A 86 11.12 -12.92 -4.17
C SER A 86 9.82 -12.18 -3.85
N TRP A 87 9.57 -11.93 -2.56
CA TRP A 87 8.54 -10.98 -2.13
C TRP A 87 8.85 -9.62 -2.75
N PRO A 88 7.86 -8.91 -3.32
CA PRO A 88 8.09 -7.61 -3.92
C PRO A 88 8.61 -6.64 -2.85
N VAL A 89 9.85 -6.17 -3.03
CA VAL A 89 10.45 -5.13 -2.19
C VAL A 89 10.00 -3.78 -2.70
N ALA A 90 9.43 -2.96 -1.83
CA ALA A 90 9.05 -1.60 -2.19
C ALA A 90 10.32 -0.76 -2.48
N ASP A 91 10.38 -0.13 -3.66
CA ASP A 91 11.43 0.81 -4.03
C ASP A 91 10.88 2.24 -3.97
N PHE A 92 11.53 3.09 -3.18
CA PHE A 92 11.12 4.48 -2.98
C PHE A 92 12.16 5.43 -3.56
N SER A 93 11.75 6.25 -4.53
CA SER A 93 12.59 7.27 -5.18
C SER A 93 12.41 8.68 -4.61
N GLY A 94 11.66 8.82 -3.51
CA GLY A 94 11.37 10.10 -2.83
C GLY A 94 9.94 10.63 -3.00
N GLU A 95 9.19 10.13 -3.98
CA GLU A 95 7.86 10.66 -4.35
C GLU A 95 6.69 9.74 -3.92
N GLY A 96 6.92 8.81 -2.99
CA GLY A 96 5.91 7.83 -2.60
C GLY A 96 6.06 7.34 -1.18
N TYR A 97 4.96 6.84 -0.61
CA TYR A 97 4.92 6.27 0.73
C TYR A 97 3.97 5.05 0.76
N LEU A 98 4.23 4.15 1.70
CA LEU A 98 3.27 3.12 2.10
C LEU A 98 2.57 3.59 3.38
N SER A 99 1.24 3.52 3.42
CA SER A 99 0.46 3.87 4.60
C SER A 99 -0.14 2.61 5.21
N LEU A 100 0.10 2.41 6.51
CA LEU A 100 -0.51 1.34 7.28
C LEU A 100 -1.76 1.87 7.98
N PRO A 101 -2.87 1.08 8.00
CA PRO A 101 -4.08 1.50 8.69
C PRO A 101 -3.83 1.63 10.19
N ARG A 102 -4.47 2.63 10.81
CA ARG A 102 -4.46 2.78 12.26
C ARG A 102 -5.22 1.59 12.88
N SER A 103 -4.55 0.79 13.70
CA SER A 103 -5.23 -0.25 14.48
C SER A 103 -5.96 0.40 15.66
N GLU A 104 -7.29 0.30 15.68
CA GLU A 104 -8.09 0.65 16.86
C GLU A 104 -7.90 -0.42 17.95
N GLY A 105 -7.55 -0.01 19.18
CA GLY A 105 -7.52 -0.90 20.34
C GLY A 105 -6.17 -1.51 20.74
N ALA A 106 -5.04 -1.10 20.13
CA ALA A 106 -3.71 -1.53 20.58
C ALA A 106 -3.10 -0.50 21.55
N SER A 107 -3.16 -0.77 22.85
CA SER A 107 -2.63 0.09 23.92
C SER A 107 -1.33 -0.40 24.56
N GLU A 108 -0.62 -1.37 23.98
CA GLU A 108 0.49 -2.03 24.71
C GLU A 108 1.89 -1.92 24.08
N GLY A 109 2.05 -1.22 22.95
CA GLY A 109 3.38 -0.92 22.40
C GLY A 109 3.49 -1.13 20.90
N LEU A 110 4.56 -0.62 20.32
CA LEU A 110 4.86 -0.69 18.89
C LEU A 110 6.25 -1.32 18.70
N THR A 111 6.28 -2.54 18.15
CA THR A 111 7.52 -3.18 17.72
C THR A 111 7.60 -3.08 16.20
N LEU A 112 8.65 -2.45 15.69
CA LEU A 112 8.90 -2.26 14.27
C LEU A 112 10.23 -2.90 13.90
N GLU A 113 10.20 -3.83 12.94
CA GLU A 113 11.37 -4.44 12.35
C GLU A 113 11.39 -4.10 10.85
N LEU A 114 12.47 -3.48 10.37
CA LEU A 114 12.61 -3.05 8.98
C LEU A 114 13.96 -3.46 8.42
N TRP A 115 13.94 -4.00 7.20
CA TRP A 115 15.13 -4.27 6.40
C TRP A 115 15.12 -3.29 5.22
N PHE A 116 16.18 -2.47 5.07
CA PHE A 116 16.24 -1.45 4.02
C PHE A 116 17.63 -1.37 3.39
N LEU A 117 17.65 -0.91 2.14
CA LEU A 117 18.86 -0.52 1.42
C LEU A 117 18.72 0.94 0.99
N ALA A 118 19.58 1.80 1.49
CA ALA A 118 19.52 3.24 1.23
C ALA A 118 20.46 3.63 0.09
N ARG A 119 19.94 4.36 -0.90
CA ARG A 119 20.74 5.01 -1.96
C ARG A 119 21.11 6.46 -1.65
N SER A 120 20.51 7.03 -0.60
CA SER A 120 20.74 8.40 -0.14
C SER A 120 21.16 8.40 1.34
N PRO A 121 22.11 9.26 1.75
CA PRO A 121 22.49 9.40 3.16
C PRO A 121 21.42 10.11 4.01
N HIS A 122 20.38 10.68 3.37
CA HIS A 122 19.27 11.36 4.02
C HIS A 122 17.93 10.86 3.50
N GLY A 123 16.96 10.67 4.40
CA GLY A 123 15.60 10.27 4.04
C GLY A 123 14.76 9.86 5.24
N MET A 124 13.45 9.74 5.04
CA MET A 124 12.52 9.23 6.05
C MET A 124 12.22 7.77 5.76
N LEU A 125 12.36 6.89 6.76
CA LEU A 125 12.08 5.46 6.64
C LEU A 125 10.69 5.12 7.17
N LEU A 126 10.29 5.75 8.27
CA LEU A 126 9.00 5.53 8.91
C LEU A 126 8.53 6.81 9.60
N TYR A 127 7.23 7.06 9.54
CA TYR A 127 6.57 8.14 10.26
C TYR A 127 5.22 7.66 10.79
N GLY A 128 5.01 7.81 12.10
CA GLY A 128 3.73 7.63 12.76
C GLY A 128 3.40 8.87 13.57
N GLY A 129 2.23 9.48 13.32
CA GLY A 129 1.79 10.68 14.02
C GLY A 129 0.32 10.65 14.38
N GLN A 130 -0.07 11.40 15.42
CA GLN A 130 -1.43 11.43 15.92
C GLN A 130 -2.44 12.13 14.96
N GLY A 131 -1.97 12.93 14.00
CA GLY A 131 -2.82 13.67 13.05
C GLY A 131 -2.15 14.02 11.71
N LEU A 132 -2.97 14.50 10.76
CA LEU A 132 -2.57 14.86 9.39
C LEU A 132 -1.87 16.24 9.28
N THR A 133 -1.85 17.02 10.35
CA THR A 133 -1.55 18.46 10.32
C THR A 133 -0.12 18.82 10.74
N HIS A 134 0.80 17.84 10.78
CA HIS A 134 2.17 17.99 11.30
C HIS A 134 2.27 18.54 12.74
N LYS A 135 1.14 18.65 13.46
CA LYS A 135 1.04 19.09 14.84
C LYS A 135 0.52 17.96 15.71
N GLY A 136 1.31 17.54 16.69
CA GLY A 136 0.97 16.50 17.65
C GLY A 136 2.09 15.50 17.83
N ASP A 137 1.79 14.46 18.60
CA ASP A 137 2.76 13.42 18.94
C ASP A 137 3.17 12.64 17.70
N PHE A 138 4.47 12.37 17.58
CA PHE A 138 5.00 11.57 16.50
C PHE A 138 6.16 10.69 16.95
N VAL A 139 6.36 9.64 16.17
CA VAL A 139 7.57 8.81 16.14
C VAL A 139 8.02 8.68 14.70
N SER A 140 9.32 8.80 14.46
CA SER A 140 9.90 8.67 13.14
C SER A 140 11.26 7.99 13.18
N LEU A 141 11.52 7.20 12.15
CA LEU A 141 12.82 6.62 11.87
C LEU A 141 13.34 7.28 10.58
N ASN A 142 14.53 7.85 10.65
CA ASN A 142 15.12 8.61 9.56
C ASN A 142 16.54 8.12 9.27
N LEU A 143 17.07 8.49 8.12
CA LEU A 143 18.49 8.48 7.83
C LEU A 143 19.00 9.92 7.85
N ALA A 144 20.06 10.14 8.63
CA ALA A 144 20.75 11.40 8.71
C ALA A 144 22.25 11.15 8.58
N THR A 145 22.83 11.61 7.48
CA THR A 145 24.27 11.49 7.21
C THR A 145 24.73 10.02 7.20
N GLY A 146 23.87 9.12 6.69
CA GLY A 146 24.13 7.68 6.63
C GLY A 146 23.86 6.89 7.91
N TYR A 147 23.46 7.56 8.99
CA TYR A 147 23.10 6.91 10.26
C TYR A 147 21.59 6.87 10.46
N VAL A 148 21.12 5.80 11.09
CA VAL A 148 19.72 5.71 11.52
C VAL A 148 19.51 6.70 12.67
N GLN A 149 18.49 7.55 12.54
CA GLN A 149 18.11 8.54 13.52
C GLN A 149 16.67 8.32 13.94
N PHE A 150 16.47 8.00 15.21
CA PHE A 150 15.15 7.90 15.81
C PHE A 150 14.73 9.25 16.39
N ARG A 151 13.55 9.75 16.00
CA ARG A 151 13.01 11.02 16.52
C ARG A 151 11.60 10.81 17.00
N PHE A 152 11.27 11.37 18.15
CA PHE A 152 9.92 11.34 18.70
C PHE A 152 9.58 12.64 19.41
N ASP A 153 8.28 12.94 19.47
CA ASP A 153 7.69 13.99 20.30
C ASP A 153 6.41 13.42 20.91
N VAL A 154 6.28 13.56 22.23
CA VAL A 154 5.11 13.12 23.03
C VAL A 154 4.49 14.31 23.77
N GLY A 155 4.57 15.50 23.18
CA GLY A 155 3.99 16.74 23.69
C GLY A 155 4.95 17.61 24.50
N LYS A 156 6.27 17.36 24.41
CA LYS A 156 7.31 18.14 25.12
C LYS A 156 8.41 18.69 24.21
N GLY A 157 8.30 18.49 22.90
CA GLY A 157 9.32 18.82 21.92
C GLY A 157 10.11 17.60 21.47
N VAL A 158 10.85 17.78 20.38
CA VAL A 158 11.50 16.67 19.66
C VAL A 158 12.76 16.20 20.37
N VAL A 159 12.84 14.89 20.62
CA VAL A 159 14.06 14.20 21.06
C VAL A 159 14.66 13.44 19.89
N ASN A 160 15.98 13.53 19.71
CA ASN A 160 16.73 12.79 18.70
C ASN A 160 17.64 11.77 19.41
N LEU A 161 17.53 10.50 19.01
CA LEU A 161 18.44 9.43 19.38
C LEU A 161 19.17 8.99 18.11
N THR A 162 20.50 8.97 18.17
CA THR A 162 21.41 8.61 17.08
C THR A 162 22.28 7.43 17.49
#